data_AF-A0A955GQU7-F1
#
_entry.id   AF-A0A955GQU7-F1
#
_cell.length_a   1.000
_cell.length_b   1.000
_cell.length_c   1.000
_cell.angle_alpha   90.00
_cell.angle_beta   90.00
_cell.angle_gamma   90.00
#
_symmetry.space_group_name_H-M   'P 1'
#
loop_
_entity.id
_entity.type
_entity.pdbx_description
1 polymer ?
#
loop_
_entity_poly.entity_id
_entity_poly.type
_entity_poly.pdbx_seq_one_letter_code
_entity_poly.pdbx_strand_id
1 'polypeptide(L)'
;MLATLKKIKKRYWIIGGIILLILLLIVIRKNNAEPYSTYTVTRTDVSDELLLAGTIDARDRVDLGFASSGRIKAVNVHVGDEVKKGDIIAEIEQNRLVADL
;
A
#
# COMPACT_ATOMS: atom_id res chain seq x y z
N MET A 1 73.49 25.09 59.19
CA MET A 1 72.85 23.76 59.35
C MET A 1 71.42 23.99 59.85
N LEU A 2 70.44 23.21 59.36
CA LEU A 2 69.00 23.21 59.68
C LEU A 2 68.07 23.92 58.67
N ALA A 3 68.03 23.36 57.45
CA ALA A 3 66.87 23.42 56.58
C ALA A 3 65.92 22.25 56.92
N THR A 4 64.61 22.50 56.96
CA THR A 4 63.46 21.59 56.65
C THR A 4 62.27 21.76 57.60
N LEU A 5 61.40 22.77 57.41
CA LEU A 5 60.03 22.70 58.00
C LEU A 5 58.97 23.56 57.29
N LYS A 6 59.14 23.84 55.99
CA LYS A 6 58.16 24.58 55.16
C LYS A 6 57.73 23.79 53.91
N LYS A 7 57.89 22.46 53.95
CA LYS A 7 57.50 21.55 52.85
C LYS A 7 56.16 20.85 53.09
N ILE A 8 55.69 20.75 54.34
CA ILE A 8 54.44 20.08 54.71
C ILE A 8 53.20 20.90 54.30
N LYS A 9 53.14 22.21 54.62
CA LYS A 9 52.08 23.11 54.09
C LYS A 9 52.06 23.18 52.56
N LYS A 10 53.24 23.13 51.93
CA LYS A 10 53.38 23.14 50.45
C LYS A 10 52.93 21.81 49.83
N ARG A 11 53.19 20.67 50.49
CA ARG A 11 52.69 19.34 50.09
C ARG A 11 51.17 19.24 50.24
N TYR A 12 50.57 19.82 51.29
CA TYR A 12 49.11 19.89 51.41
C TYR A 12 48.47 20.78 50.34
N TRP A 13 49.13 21.87 49.93
CA TRP A 13 48.66 22.70 48.83
C TRP A 13 48.73 21.99 47.48
N ILE A 14 49.77 21.17 47.26
CA ILE A 14 49.90 20.30 46.07
C ILE A 14 48.84 19.18 46.09
N ILE A 15 48.59 18.56 47.24
CA ILE A 15 47.55 17.53 47.40
C ILE A 15 46.16 18.14 47.20
N GLY A 16 45.90 19.33 47.74
CA GLY A 16 44.66 20.06 47.53
C GLY A 16 44.45 20.44 46.06
N GLY A 17 45.50 20.88 45.37
CA GLY A 17 45.46 21.15 43.93
C GLY A 17 45.20 19.89 43.10
N ILE A 18 45.82 18.76 43.44
CA ILE A 18 45.59 17.48 42.77
C ILE A 18 44.16 16.97 43.02
N ILE A 19 43.66 17.07 44.25
CA ILE A 19 42.27 16.70 44.59
C ILE A 19 41.29 17.59 43.83
N LEU A 20 41.54 18.90 43.78
CA LEU A 20 40.71 19.84 43.03
C LEU A 20 40.74 19.54 41.53
N LEU A 21 41.91 19.20 40.99
CA LEU A 21 42.08 18.85 39.58
C LEU A 21 41.39 17.53 39.23
N ILE A 22 41.43 16.53 40.13
CA ILE A 22 40.69 15.27 39.98
C ILE A 22 39.18 15.51 40.06
N LEU A 23 38.71 16.35 41.00
CA LEU A 23 37.32 16.75 41.11
C LEU A 23 36.83 17.45 39.83
N LEU A 24 37.64 18.36 39.29
CA LEU A 24 37.35 19.07 38.05
C LEU A 24 37.23 18.08 36.86
N LEU A 25 38.13 17.11 36.78
CA LEU A 25 38.14 16.09 35.72
C LEU A 25 36.90 15.19 35.76
N ILE A 26 36.43 14.84 36.97
CA ILE A 26 35.23 14.04 37.18
C ILE A 26 33.97 14.80 36.73
N VAL A 27 33.89 16.10 37.03
CA VAL A 27 32.75 16.95 36.65
C VAL A 27 32.66 17.10 35.13
N ILE A 28 33.78 17.30 34.44
CA ILE A 28 33.81 17.46 32.97
C ILE A 28 33.38 16.16 32.26
N ARG A 29 33.80 14.99 32.77
CA ARG A 29 33.45 13.70 32.16
C ARG A 29 31.97 13.33 32.29
N LYS A 30 31.29 13.80 33.33
CA LYS A 30 29.87 13.47 33.57
C LYS A 30 28.92 14.08 32.54
N ASN A 31 29.36 15.11 31.80
CA ASN A 31 28.49 15.89 30.90
C ASN A 31 28.53 15.44 29.43
N ASN A 32 29.28 14.39 29.09
CA ASN A 32 29.44 13.90 27.70
C ASN A 32 28.45 12.78 27.32
N ALA A 33 27.30 12.70 28.00
CA ALA A 33 26.24 11.80 27.56
C ALA A 33 25.44 12.50 26.45
N GLU A 34 25.70 12.11 25.20
CA GLU A 34 24.92 12.52 24.03
C GLU A 34 23.42 12.20 24.28
N PRO A 35 22.51 13.18 24.25
CA PRO A 35 21.10 12.91 24.47
C PRO A 35 20.52 12.14 23.27
N TYR A 36 19.98 10.95 23.53
CA TYR A 36 19.30 10.15 22.51
C TYR A 36 17.93 10.77 22.18
N SER A 37 17.69 11.07 20.90
CA SER A 37 16.38 11.47 20.41
C SER A 37 15.50 10.22 20.26
N THR A 38 14.44 10.12 21.06
CA THR A 38 13.44 9.05 20.96
C THR A 38 12.15 9.58 20.35
N TYR A 39 11.38 8.69 19.74
CA TYR A 39 10.07 8.99 19.17
C TYR A 39 9.03 8.03 19.75
N THR A 40 7.85 8.55 20.04
CA THR A 40 6.72 7.73 20.49
C THR A 40 6.11 7.00 19.29
N VAL A 41 6.08 5.67 19.33
CA VAL A 41 5.43 4.84 18.32
C VAL A 41 4.08 4.35 18.83
N THR A 42 3.05 4.43 17.99
CA THR A 42 1.70 3.94 18.27
C THR A 42 1.33 2.83 17.30
N ARG A 43 0.66 1.79 17.81
CA ARG A 43 0.16 0.70 16.97
C ARG A 43 -1.10 1.17 16.24
N THR A 44 -1.03 1.19 14.92
CA THR A 44 -2.13 1.47 14.01
C THR A 44 -2.28 0.29 13.06
N ASP A 45 -3.50 0.06 12.61
CA ASP A 45 -3.77 -0.95 11.59
C ASP A 45 -3.21 -0.47 10.24
N VAL A 46 -2.38 -1.31 9.62
CA VAL A 46 -1.82 -1.07 8.29
C VAL A 46 -2.69 -1.84 7.31
N SER A 47 -3.26 -1.15 6.33
CA SER A 47 -4.04 -1.76 5.26
C SER A 47 -3.28 -1.60 3.95
N ASP A 48 -2.89 -2.72 3.36
CA ASP A 48 -2.30 -2.76 2.03
C ASP A 48 -3.43 -2.85 0.98
N GLU A 49 -3.67 -1.75 0.28
CA GLU A 49 -4.61 -1.73 -0.83
C GLU A 49 -3.89 -2.14 -2.11
N LEU A 50 -4.27 -3.29 -2.67
CA LEU A 50 -3.80 -3.72 -3.99
C LEU A 50 -4.81 -3.24 -5.03
N LEU A 51 -4.38 -2.34 -5.92
CA LEU A 51 -5.19 -1.89 -7.05
C LEU A 51 -4.96 -2.82 -8.23
N LEU A 52 -5.96 -3.67 -8.52
CA LEU A 52 -5.93 -4.56 -9.68
C LEU A 52 -6.70 -3.92 -10.83
N ALA A 53 -6.06 -3.79 -11.99
CA ALA A 53 -6.73 -3.46 -13.23
C ALA A 53 -7.32 -4.75 -13.84
N GLY A 54 -8.60 -4.72 -14.20
CA GLY A 54 -9.30 -5.81 -14.87
C GLY A 54 -10.26 -5.26 -15.91
N THR A 55 -10.59 -6.08 -16.91
CA THR A 55 -11.62 -5.76 -17.90
C THR A 55 -12.87 -6.57 -17.59
N ILE A 56 -14.04 -5.96 -17.76
CA ILE A 56 -15.34 -6.62 -17.58
C ILE A 56 -15.84 -7.06 -18.96
N ASP A 57 -16.33 -8.30 -19.05
CA ASP A 57 -16.96 -8.84 -20.25
C ASP A 57 -18.25 -9.60 -19.87
N ALA A 58 -19.13 -9.80 -20.84
CA ALA A 58 -20.35 -10.58 -20.64
C ALA A 58 -20.00 -12.03 -20.28
N ARG A 59 -20.65 -12.58 -19.24
CA ARG A 59 -20.45 -13.97 -18.85
C ARG A 59 -20.85 -14.94 -19.96
N ASP A 60 -21.98 -14.65 -20.60
CA ASP A 60 -22.57 -15.45 -21.66
C ASP A 60 -22.76 -14.56 -22.89
N ARG A 61 -22.18 -14.99 -24.02
CA ARG A 61 -22.34 -14.33 -25.32
C ARG A 61 -22.65 -15.39 -26.36
N VAL A 62 -23.69 -15.14 -27.17
CA VAL A 62 -24.09 -16.02 -28.26
C VAL A 62 -24.29 -15.17 -29.51
N ASP A 63 -23.57 -15.52 -30.57
CA ASP A 63 -23.78 -14.93 -31.88
C ASP A 63 -24.91 -15.72 -32.58
N LEU A 64 -26.04 -15.05 -32.80
CA LEU A 64 -27.22 -15.66 -33.40
C LEU A 64 -27.14 -15.63 -34.93
N GLY A 65 -27.52 -16.74 -35.56
CA GLY A 65 -27.64 -16.87 -37.01
C GLY A 65 -28.89 -17.66 -37.37
N PHE A 66 -29.24 -17.67 -38.65
CA PHE A 66 -30.40 -18.40 -39.13
C PHE A 66 -30.04 -19.82 -39.55
N ALA A 67 -30.89 -20.79 -39.21
CA ALA A 67 -30.67 -22.20 -39.55
C ALA A 67 -30.85 -22.52 -41.04
N SER A 68 -31.59 -21.69 -41.77
CA SER A 68 -31.89 -21.87 -43.20
C SER A 68 -31.58 -20.60 -43.98
N SER A 69 -31.15 -20.74 -45.23
CA SER A 69 -30.92 -19.61 -46.13
C SER A 69 -32.24 -19.07 -46.67
N GLY A 70 -32.37 -17.74 -46.72
CA GLY A 70 -33.57 -17.07 -47.18
C GLY A 70 -33.46 -15.55 -47.07
N ARG A 71 -34.47 -14.82 -47.52
CA ARG A 71 -34.55 -13.36 -47.36
C ARG A 71 -35.16 -13.01 -46.01
N ILE A 72 -34.67 -11.96 -45.37
CA ILE A 72 -35.27 -11.45 -44.13
C ILE A 72 -36.60 -10.80 -44.47
N LYS A 73 -37.67 -11.27 -43.83
CA LYS A 73 -39.01 -10.70 -43.95
C LYS A 73 -39.19 -9.54 -42.98
N ALA A 74 -38.77 -9.71 -41.73
CA ALA A 74 -38.89 -8.70 -40.68
C ALA A 74 -37.83 -8.87 -39.59
N VAL A 75 -37.47 -7.76 -38.94
CA VAL A 75 -36.68 -7.71 -37.70
C VAL A 75 -37.52 -7.00 -36.66
N ASN A 76 -37.79 -7.65 -35.53
CA ASN A 76 -38.78 -7.22 -34.55
C ASN A 76 -38.16 -6.54 -33.31
N VAL A 77 -36.83 -6.44 -33.25
CA VAL A 77 -36.09 -5.92 -32.10
C VAL A 77 -35.02 -4.93 -32.53
N HIS A 78 -34.67 -4.00 -31.63
CA HIS A 78 -33.62 -3.00 -31.83
C HIS A 78 -32.43 -3.25 -30.92
N VAL A 79 -31.30 -2.62 -31.24
CA VAL A 79 -30.09 -2.72 -30.42
C VAL A 79 -30.34 -2.08 -29.07
N GLY A 80 -30.17 -2.87 -28.00
CA GLY A 80 -30.40 -2.46 -26.61
C GLY A 80 -31.71 -2.98 -26.02
N ASP A 81 -32.58 -3.58 -26.82
CA ASP A 81 -33.82 -4.19 -26.31
C ASP A 81 -33.52 -5.47 -25.50
N GLU A 82 -34.23 -5.64 -24.38
CA GLU A 82 -34.18 -6.86 -23.59
C GLU A 82 -35.15 -7.89 -24.16
N VAL A 83 -34.65 -9.09 -24.46
CA VAL A 83 -35.42 -10.19 -25.06
C VAL A 83 -35.52 -11.38 -24.11
N LYS A 84 -36.66 -12.06 -24.13
CA LYS A 84 -36.94 -13.23 -23.31
C LYS A 84 -36.94 -14.50 -24.15
N LYS A 85 -36.82 -15.64 -23.46
CA LYS A 85 -36.89 -16.94 -24.11
C LYS A 85 -38.27 -17.10 -24.79
N GLY A 86 -38.23 -17.32 -26.10
CA GLY A 86 -39.43 -17.50 -26.93
C GLY A 86 -39.79 -16.30 -27.79
N ASP A 87 -39.13 -15.15 -27.60
CA ASP A 87 -39.39 -13.96 -28.40
C ASP A 87 -38.88 -14.13 -29.84
N ILE A 88 -39.71 -13.74 -30.81
CA ILE A 88 -39.37 -13.76 -32.23
C ILE A 88 -38.60 -12.48 -32.57
N ILE A 89 -37.28 -12.58 -32.63
CA ILE A 89 -36.39 -11.45 -32.91
C ILE A 89 -36.29 -11.10 -34.41
N ALA A 90 -36.44 -12.09 -35.30
CA ALA A 90 -36.41 -11.91 -36.75
C ALA A 90 -37.11 -13.06 -37.49
N GLU A 91 -37.70 -12.76 -38.65
CA GLU A 91 -38.40 -13.72 -39.51
C GLU A 91 -37.73 -13.85 -40.88
N ILE A 92 -37.64 -15.09 -41.38
CA ILE A 92 -37.25 -15.38 -42.77
C ILE A 92 -38.50 -15.56 -43.63
N GLU A 93 -38.46 -15.01 -44.84
CA GLU A 93 -39.47 -15.23 -45.88
C GLU A 93 -39.42 -16.69 -46.35
N GLN A 94 -40.41 -17.48 -45.97
CA GLN A 94 -40.56 -18.87 -46.39
C GLN A 94 -41.49 -18.94 -47.61
N ASN A 95 -40.95 -19.01 -48.82
CA ASN A 95 -41.72 -19.34 -50.01
C ASN A 95 -41.80 -20.86 -50.18
N ARG A 96 -42.45 -21.56 -49.24
CA ARG A 96 -42.77 -22.98 -49.41
C ARG A 96 -44.12 -23.07 -50.10
N LEU A 97 -44.10 -23.04 -51.44
CA LEU A 97 -45.23 -23.47 -52.25
C LEU A 97 -45.54 -24.92 -51.82
N VAL A 98 -46.76 -25.14 -51.31
CA VAL A 98 -47.26 -26.45 -50.93
C VAL A 98 -47.47 -27.23 -52.22
N ALA A 99 -46.42 -27.90 -52.70
CA ALA A 99 -46.50 -28.93 -53.72
C ALA A 99 -46.32 -30.28 -53.02
N ASP A 100 -47.33 -30.68 -52.26
CA ASP A 100 -47.58 -32.08 -51.92
C ASP A 100 -49.06 -32.32 -52.19
N LEU A 101 -49.34 -32.92 -53.35
CA LEU A 101 -50.60 -33.57 -53.73
C LEU A 101 -50.37 -35.08 -53.68
#